data_AF-A0A9E0NZ87-F1
#
_entry.id   AF-A0A9E0NZ87-F1
#
_cell.length_a   1.000
_cell.length_b   1.000
_cell.length_c   1.000
_cell.angle_alpha   90.00
_cell.angle_beta   90.00
_cell.angle_gamma   90.00
#
_symmetry.space_group_name_H-M   'P 1'
#
loop_
_entity.id
_entity.type
_entity.pdbx_description
1 polymer ?
#
loop_
_entity_poly.entity_id
_entity_poly.type
_entity_poly.pdbx_seq_one_letter_code
_entity_poly.pdbx_strand_id
1 'polypeptide(L)'
;PKTMRISVDGKLAKGVTAKDIALYIISKMTTGGATGYFVEYAGEAITGLSMEGRLTLCNLSIEMGARGGMIAPDEVTIDYIRNREYAPKGEEWDHAVAYWKTLKSADDAVFDKEVSYRAEDIEPMITYGTNPGMGMGITHQIPSLDSVPEAGRTSFSKSLEYMGLKPEENLIGKKIDYVFIGSCTNGRIEDFRDFASIVKGRKKADNVIAWLVPGSWEVDKQMRKEGLDKIFEEAGFAIRQPGCSACLAMNDDKVPAGKYAVSTSNRNFEGRQGPGARTLLASPLVAAAAAVTGVITDPRTLL
;
A
#
# COMPACT_ATOMS: atom_id res chain seq x y z
N PRO A 1 4.07 0.62 25.40
CA PRO A 1 4.50 -0.45 24.46
C PRO A 1 6.03 -0.47 24.42
N LYS A 2 6.65 -1.59 24.04
CA LYS A 2 8.10 -1.61 23.77
C LYS A 2 8.42 -0.76 22.53
N THR A 3 9.64 -0.25 22.41
CA THR A 3 10.06 0.55 21.25
C THR A 3 10.72 -0.34 20.20
N MET A 4 10.37 -0.13 18.94
CA MET A 4 11.01 -0.82 17.82
C MET A 4 11.42 0.19 16.77
N ARG A 5 12.62 0.08 16.22
CA ARG A 5 13.04 0.83 15.04
C ARG A 5 13.09 -0.10 13.84
N ILE A 6 12.48 0.32 12.74
CA ILE A 6 12.61 -0.32 11.43
C ILE A 6 13.27 0.67 10.48
N SER A 7 14.49 0.38 10.08
CA SER A 7 15.26 1.21 9.15
C SER A 7 15.21 0.62 7.73
N VAL A 8 14.99 1.48 6.74
CA VAL A 8 15.11 1.12 5.31
C VAL A 8 16.11 2.06 4.65
N ASP A 9 17.31 1.54 4.40
CA ASP A 9 18.45 2.33 3.92
C ASP A 9 18.62 2.23 2.40
N GLY A 10 19.10 3.31 1.78
CA GLY A 10 19.23 3.44 0.33
C GLY A 10 18.00 4.06 -0.34
N LYS A 11 17.98 4.04 -1.67
CA LYS A 11 16.93 4.64 -2.50
C LYS A 11 16.05 3.58 -3.13
N LEU A 12 14.73 3.84 -3.15
CA LEU A 12 13.76 2.97 -3.81
C LEU A 12 13.99 2.92 -5.32
N ALA A 13 13.84 1.72 -5.90
CA ALA A 13 13.91 1.53 -7.34
C ALA A 13 12.67 2.13 -8.06
N LYS A 14 12.78 2.30 -9.38
CA LYS A 14 11.65 2.74 -10.22
C LYS A 14 10.46 1.78 -10.05
N GLY A 15 9.26 2.34 -9.87
CA GLY A 15 8.02 1.59 -9.74
C GLY A 15 7.73 1.08 -8.31
N VAL A 16 8.59 1.40 -7.35
CA VAL A 16 8.43 1.04 -5.93
C VAL A 16 7.88 2.23 -5.15
N THR A 17 6.86 1.97 -4.34
CA THR A 17 6.14 2.98 -3.55
C THR A 17 6.20 2.68 -2.04
N ALA A 18 5.66 3.57 -1.22
CA ALA A 18 5.51 3.32 0.23
C ALA A 18 4.67 2.06 0.54
N LYS A 19 3.72 1.71 -0.33
CA LYS A 19 2.91 0.50 -0.17
C LYS A 19 3.77 -0.76 -0.33
N ASP A 20 4.73 -0.73 -1.25
CA ASP A 20 5.65 -1.84 -1.48
C ASP A 20 6.62 -2.00 -0.30
N ILE A 21 7.14 -0.90 0.26
CA ILE A 21 7.93 -0.94 1.52
C ILE A 21 7.13 -1.62 2.64
N ALA A 22 5.88 -1.19 2.85
CA ALA A 22 5.05 -1.72 3.91
C ALA A 22 4.78 -3.22 3.72
N LEU A 23 4.39 -3.67 2.52
CA LEU A 23 4.17 -5.08 2.23
C LEU A 23 5.45 -5.92 2.35
N TYR A 24 6.60 -5.36 1.97
CA TYR A 24 7.90 -6.02 2.15
C TYR A 24 8.24 -6.22 3.63
N ILE A 25 8.09 -5.18 4.45
CA ILE A 25 8.32 -5.29 5.90
C ILE A 25 7.38 -6.33 6.52
N ILE A 26 6.08 -6.29 6.17
CA ILE A 26 5.10 -7.23 6.71
C ILE A 26 5.38 -8.67 6.25
N SER A 27 5.88 -8.89 5.03
CA SER A 27 6.24 -10.24 4.57
C SER A 27 7.47 -10.80 5.28
N LYS A 28 8.45 -9.95 5.63
CA LYS A 28 9.65 -10.33 6.39
C LYS A 28 9.36 -10.54 7.87
N MET A 29 8.48 -9.73 8.44
CA MET A 29 8.17 -9.74 9.87
C MET A 29 6.96 -10.60 10.23
N THR A 30 6.15 -11.01 9.24
CA THR A 30 4.83 -11.63 9.40
C THR A 30 3.79 -10.71 10.04
N THR A 31 2.53 -11.17 10.12
CA THR A 31 1.42 -10.39 10.73
C THR A 31 1.56 -10.17 12.23
N GLY A 32 2.54 -10.80 12.90
CA GLY A 32 2.77 -10.68 14.34
C GLY A 32 4.14 -10.12 14.74
N GLY A 33 5.02 -9.77 13.78
CA GLY A 33 6.42 -9.47 14.06
C GLY A 33 6.70 -8.24 14.92
N ALA A 34 5.73 -7.33 15.02
CA ALA A 34 5.78 -6.12 15.83
C ALA A 34 4.76 -6.12 17.00
N THR A 35 4.20 -7.28 17.35
CA THR A 35 3.24 -7.41 18.46
C THR A 35 3.81 -6.86 19.76
N GLY A 36 3.12 -5.91 20.37
CA GLY A 36 3.53 -5.28 21.64
C GLY A 36 4.50 -4.10 21.50
N TYR A 37 4.93 -3.78 20.27
CA TYR A 37 5.83 -2.67 19.98
C TYR A 37 5.07 -1.44 19.43
N PHE A 38 5.64 -0.26 19.65
CA PHE A 38 5.36 0.94 18.86
C PHE A 38 6.57 1.15 17.94
N VAL A 39 6.32 1.34 16.65
CA VAL A 39 7.36 1.31 15.63
C VAL A 39 7.74 2.72 15.20
N GLU A 40 9.03 3.03 15.24
CA GLU A 40 9.64 4.17 14.55
C GLU A 40 10.20 3.67 13.22
N TYR A 41 9.77 4.27 12.11
CA TYR A 41 10.35 4.03 10.79
C TYR A 41 11.43 5.07 10.50
N ALA A 42 12.60 4.61 10.07
CA ALA A 42 13.79 5.43 9.82
C ALA A 42 14.52 4.99 8.54
N GLY A 43 15.59 5.70 8.19
CA GLY A 43 16.43 5.40 7.02
C GLY A 43 16.13 6.29 5.81
N GLU A 44 17.07 6.28 4.85
CA GLU A 44 17.03 7.14 3.66
C GLU A 44 15.75 6.92 2.84
N ALA A 45 15.32 5.68 2.66
CA ALA A 45 14.12 5.39 1.87
C ALA A 45 12.84 5.95 2.52
N ILE A 46 12.78 5.96 3.85
CA ILE A 46 11.62 6.44 4.61
C ILE A 46 11.59 7.98 4.64
N THR A 47 12.73 8.60 4.90
CA THR A 47 12.85 10.08 4.87
C THR A 47 12.62 10.64 3.46
N GLY A 48 12.98 9.89 2.41
CA GLY A 48 12.68 10.21 1.02
C GLY A 48 11.21 10.12 0.61
N LEU A 49 10.31 9.59 1.46
CA LEU A 49 8.88 9.53 1.16
C LEU A 49 8.20 10.90 1.28
N SER A 50 7.21 11.13 0.42
CA SER A 50 6.20 12.17 0.60
C SER A 50 5.43 11.96 1.91
N MET A 51 4.73 13.00 2.40
CA MET A 51 3.87 12.81 3.57
C MET A 51 2.76 11.79 3.35
N GLU A 52 2.16 11.73 2.16
CA GLU A 52 1.11 10.77 1.86
C GLU A 52 1.66 9.32 1.82
N GLY A 53 2.91 9.14 1.40
CA GLY A 53 3.63 7.86 1.46
C GLY A 53 3.96 7.45 2.90
N ARG A 54 4.36 8.40 3.75
CA ARG A 54 4.54 8.18 5.20
C ARG A 54 3.23 7.75 5.87
N LEU A 55 2.11 8.37 5.50
CA LEU A 55 0.79 7.98 5.98
C LEU A 55 0.41 6.56 5.52
N THR A 56 0.76 6.16 4.28
CA THR A 56 0.58 4.78 3.78
C THR A 56 1.33 3.78 4.67
N LEU A 57 2.62 4.04 4.92
CA LEU A 57 3.47 3.16 5.70
C LEU A 57 2.98 3.03 7.14
N CYS A 58 2.74 4.16 7.82
CA CYS A 58 2.25 4.16 9.19
C CYS A 58 0.87 3.50 9.33
N ASN A 59 -0.02 3.65 8.34
CA ASN A 59 -1.34 2.99 8.33
C ASN A 59 -1.22 1.46 8.39
N LEU A 60 -0.20 0.89 7.73
CA LEU A 60 0.01 -0.55 7.63
C LEU A 60 0.73 -1.17 8.83
N SER A 61 1.21 -0.37 9.80
CA SER A 61 1.91 -0.87 10.99
C SER A 61 1.10 -1.91 11.77
N ILE A 62 -0.22 -1.72 11.84
CA ILE A 62 -1.12 -2.63 12.56
C ILE A 62 -1.20 -4.02 11.90
N GLU A 63 -0.92 -4.13 10.60
CA GLU A 63 -0.99 -5.39 9.86
C GLU A 63 0.19 -6.33 10.17
N MET A 64 1.24 -5.83 10.85
CA MET A 64 2.29 -6.65 11.48
C MET A 64 2.17 -6.71 13.03
N GLY A 65 1.02 -6.28 13.57
CA GLY A 65 0.70 -6.35 15.00
C GLY A 65 1.20 -5.19 15.85
N ALA A 66 1.80 -4.14 15.25
CA ALA A 66 2.27 -2.98 16.00
C ALA A 66 1.11 -2.20 16.64
N ARG A 67 1.37 -1.58 17.80
CA ARG A 67 0.41 -0.66 18.43
C ARG A 67 0.22 0.63 17.64
N GLY A 68 1.23 1.00 16.86
CA GLY A 68 1.24 2.19 16.02
C GLY A 68 2.59 2.31 15.31
N GLY A 69 2.63 3.20 14.32
CA GLY A 69 3.83 3.57 13.58
C GLY A 69 4.02 5.08 13.63
N MET A 70 5.27 5.52 13.72
CA MET A 70 5.65 6.92 13.64
C MET A 70 6.88 7.10 12.73
N ILE A 71 6.96 8.28 12.13
CA ILE A 71 8.12 8.77 11.39
C ILE A 71 8.45 10.13 11.98
N ALA A 72 9.72 10.37 12.29
CA ALA A 72 10.15 11.64 12.85
C ALA A 72 9.78 12.80 11.91
N PRO A 73 9.30 13.93 12.44
CA PRO A 73 8.99 15.09 11.61
C PRO A 73 10.27 15.69 11.03
N ASP A 74 10.18 16.11 9.78
CA ASP A 74 11.20 16.86 9.06
C ASP A 74 10.50 17.92 8.18
N GLU A 75 11.27 18.50 7.27
CA GLU A 75 10.87 19.54 6.34
C GLU A 75 9.70 19.10 5.45
N VAL A 76 9.62 17.82 5.06
CA VAL A 76 8.49 17.26 4.31
C VAL A 76 7.21 17.30 5.15
N THR A 77 7.31 16.94 6.43
CA THR A 77 6.19 17.05 7.37
C THR A 77 5.77 18.49 7.60
N ILE A 78 6.74 19.39 7.82
CA ILE A 78 6.49 20.81 8.08
C ILE A 78 5.80 21.45 6.86
N ASP A 79 6.31 21.22 5.65
CA ASP A 79 5.74 21.82 4.45
C ASP A 79 4.35 21.28 4.10
N TYR A 80 4.07 20.01 4.41
CA TYR A 80 2.73 19.45 4.23
C TYR A 80 1.66 20.07 5.16
N ILE A 81 2.06 20.47 6.37
CA ILE A 81 1.18 21.14 7.34
C ILE A 81 1.04 22.64 7.01
N ARG A 82 2.05 23.24 6.37
CA ARG A 82 2.08 24.67 6.05
C ARG A 82 0.81 25.08 5.28
N ASN A 83 0.21 26.19 5.71
CA ASN A 83 -1.01 26.77 5.13
C ASN A 83 -2.27 25.87 5.16
N ARG A 84 -2.27 24.76 5.89
CA ARG A 84 -3.50 24.00 6.17
C ARG A 84 -4.43 24.83 7.06
N GLU A 85 -5.74 24.58 6.94
CA GLU A 85 -6.81 25.34 7.60
C GLU A 85 -6.56 25.59 9.09
N TYR A 86 -6.09 24.55 9.80
CA TYR A 86 -5.84 24.55 11.24
C TYR A 86 -4.35 24.63 11.63
N ALA A 87 -3.47 24.91 10.67
CA ALA A 87 -2.06 25.10 10.98
C ALA A 87 -1.86 26.42 11.76
N PRO A 88 -0.93 26.47 12.73
CA PRO A 88 -0.57 27.72 13.40
C PRO A 88 -0.07 28.75 12.38
N LYS A 89 -0.18 30.05 12.71
CA LYS A 89 0.15 31.16 11.80
C LYS A 89 1.06 32.17 12.48
N GLY A 90 1.83 32.90 11.69
CA GLY A 90 2.74 33.95 12.20
C GLY A 90 3.74 33.39 13.21
N GLU A 91 3.98 34.09 14.31
CA GLU A 91 4.93 33.66 15.36
C GLU A 91 4.60 32.30 15.98
N GLU A 92 3.31 31.92 16.06
CA GLU A 92 2.91 30.60 16.56
C GLU A 92 3.40 29.47 15.63
N TRP A 93 3.46 29.73 14.33
CA TRP A 93 4.03 28.77 13.38
C TRP A 93 5.51 28.54 13.65
N ASP A 94 6.26 29.62 13.89
CA ASP A 94 7.70 29.53 14.14
C ASP A 94 7.99 28.78 15.45
N HIS A 95 7.23 29.07 16.51
CA HIS A 95 7.31 28.32 17.77
C HIS A 95 6.94 26.84 17.59
N ALA A 96 5.88 26.54 16.84
CA ALA A 96 5.45 25.17 16.59
C ALA A 96 6.51 24.39 15.80
N VAL A 97 7.08 24.98 14.74
CA VAL A 97 8.15 24.37 13.94
C VAL A 97 9.39 24.13 14.78
N ALA A 98 9.81 25.08 15.61
CA ALA A 98 10.94 24.91 16.52
C ALA A 98 10.71 23.73 17.47
N TYR A 99 9.52 23.60 18.04
CA TYR A 99 9.14 22.46 18.88
C TYR A 99 9.07 21.14 18.10
N TRP A 100 8.45 21.10 16.93
CA TRP A 100 8.34 19.87 16.14
C TRP A 100 9.71 19.30 15.76
N LYS A 101 10.69 20.17 15.50
CA LYS A 101 12.08 19.76 15.23
C LYS A 101 12.75 19.06 16.41
N THR A 102 12.25 19.21 17.63
CA THR A 102 12.76 18.48 18.81
C THR A 102 12.09 17.12 19.03
N LEU A 103 11.09 16.75 18.23
CA LEU A 103 10.34 15.49 18.41
C LEU A 103 11.03 14.27 17.80
N LYS A 104 12.14 14.46 17.07
CA LYS A 104 12.93 13.35 16.56
C LYS A 104 13.68 12.65 17.70
N SER A 105 13.81 11.33 17.60
CA SER A 105 14.71 10.57 18.47
C SER A 105 16.16 11.08 18.34
N ALA A 106 16.91 11.03 19.44
CA ALA A 106 18.34 11.33 19.43
C ALA A 106 19.11 10.28 18.62
N ASP A 107 20.29 10.64 18.12
CA ASP A 107 21.12 9.74 17.30
C ASP A 107 21.61 8.52 18.09
N ASP A 108 21.71 8.63 19.42
CA ASP A 108 22.09 7.57 20.37
C ASP A 108 20.88 6.90 21.06
N ALA A 109 19.66 7.16 20.58
CA ALA A 109 18.45 6.56 21.14
C ALA A 109 18.45 5.02 21.00
N VAL A 110 18.22 4.33 22.11
CA VAL A 110 18.18 2.87 22.20
C VAL A 110 16.74 2.35 22.10
N PHE A 111 16.52 1.35 21.26
CA PHE A 111 15.22 0.70 21.06
C PHE A 111 15.23 -0.71 21.63
N ASP A 112 14.09 -1.20 22.12
CA ASP A 112 13.98 -2.59 22.61
C ASP A 112 14.25 -3.60 21.48
N LYS A 113 14.00 -3.22 20.22
CA LYS A 113 14.31 -4.03 19.04
C LYS A 113 14.60 -3.15 17.82
N GLU A 114 15.63 -3.51 17.07
CA GLU A 114 15.97 -2.85 15.80
C GLU A 114 15.97 -3.87 14.66
N VAL A 115 15.47 -3.44 13.50
CA VAL A 115 15.43 -4.23 12.27
C VAL A 115 15.84 -3.32 11.11
N SER A 116 16.72 -3.80 10.24
CA SER A 116 17.20 -3.03 9.10
C SER A 116 16.98 -3.79 7.80
N TYR A 117 16.57 -3.05 6.76
CA TYR A 117 16.37 -3.54 5.40
C TYR A 117 17.07 -2.61 4.41
N ARG A 118 17.38 -3.14 3.22
CA ARG A 118 17.91 -2.34 2.11
C ARG A 118 16.80 -2.03 1.12
N ALA A 119 16.71 -0.78 0.69
CA ALA A 119 15.72 -0.34 -0.28
C ALA A 119 15.85 -1.06 -1.64
N GLU A 120 17.06 -1.48 -2.01
CA GLU A 120 17.33 -2.23 -3.25
C GLU A 120 16.76 -3.65 -3.27
N ASP A 121 16.48 -4.23 -2.10
CA ASP A 121 15.83 -5.54 -1.99
C ASP A 121 14.31 -5.46 -2.21
N ILE A 122 13.76 -4.24 -2.28
CA ILE A 122 12.34 -3.96 -2.42
C ILE A 122 12.04 -3.69 -3.89
N GLU A 123 11.20 -4.53 -4.47
CA GLU A 123 10.61 -4.33 -5.79
C GLU A 123 9.08 -4.10 -5.66
N PRO A 124 8.32 -3.85 -6.75
CA PRO A 124 6.87 -3.77 -6.65
C PRO A 124 6.31 -5.04 -6.02
N MET A 125 5.47 -4.90 -4.99
CA MET A 125 5.01 -6.02 -4.16
C MET A 125 3.57 -6.40 -4.51
N ILE A 126 3.26 -7.67 -4.29
CA ILE A 126 1.89 -8.19 -4.37
C ILE A 126 1.67 -9.28 -3.31
N THR A 127 0.48 -9.36 -2.73
CA THR A 127 0.11 -10.52 -1.89
C THR A 127 -0.40 -11.68 -2.74
N TYR A 128 -0.11 -12.89 -2.30
CA TYR A 128 -0.57 -14.14 -2.93
C TYR A 128 -1.52 -14.94 -2.03
N GLY A 129 -1.63 -14.58 -0.75
CA GLY A 129 -2.47 -15.29 0.22
C GLY A 129 -3.63 -14.46 0.76
N THR A 130 -4.13 -14.84 1.93
CA THR A 130 -5.31 -14.24 2.58
C THR A 130 -4.96 -13.29 3.73
N ASN A 131 -3.69 -12.86 3.82
CA ASN A 131 -3.28 -11.82 4.74
C ASN A 131 -2.06 -11.04 4.19
N PRO A 132 -1.79 -9.82 4.71
CA PRO A 132 -0.68 -8.99 4.24
C PRO A 132 0.73 -9.59 4.42
N GLY A 133 0.90 -10.53 5.35
CA GLY A 133 2.17 -11.26 5.56
C GLY A 133 2.50 -12.24 4.44
N MET A 134 1.51 -12.64 3.64
CA MET A 134 1.70 -13.47 2.45
C MET A 134 1.98 -12.58 1.23
N GLY A 135 3.01 -11.74 1.34
CA GLY A 135 3.48 -10.81 0.33
C GLY A 135 4.78 -11.27 -0.31
N MET A 136 4.98 -10.95 -1.58
CA MET A 136 6.22 -11.20 -2.31
C MET A 136 6.49 -10.11 -3.36
N GLY A 137 7.73 -10.02 -3.82
CA GLY A 137 8.04 -9.23 -5.00
C GLY A 137 7.27 -9.77 -6.21
N ILE A 138 6.75 -8.88 -7.05
CA ILE A 138 5.87 -9.25 -8.16
C ILE A 138 6.54 -10.21 -9.16
N THR A 139 7.87 -10.22 -9.24
CA THR A 139 8.63 -11.10 -10.13
C THR A 139 8.96 -12.45 -9.51
N HIS A 140 8.69 -12.62 -8.21
CA HIS A 140 8.96 -13.87 -7.50
C HIS A 140 7.81 -14.87 -7.65
N GLN A 141 8.16 -16.14 -7.40
CA GLN A 141 7.20 -17.23 -7.31
C GLN A 141 6.63 -17.35 -5.90
N ILE A 142 5.40 -17.86 -5.80
CA ILE A 142 4.81 -18.24 -4.51
C ILE A 142 5.74 -19.25 -3.81
N PRO A 143 6.01 -19.13 -2.51
CA PRO A 143 6.89 -20.05 -1.80
C PRO A 143 6.48 -21.52 -1.97
N SER A 144 7.47 -22.42 -2.08
CA SER A 144 7.19 -23.86 -2.04
C SER A 144 6.72 -24.27 -0.65
N LEU A 145 5.95 -25.36 -0.55
CA LEU A 145 5.47 -25.86 0.74
C LEU A 145 6.62 -26.22 1.69
N ASP A 146 7.74 -26.69 1.14
CA ASP A 146 8.92 -27.08 1.91
C ASP A 146 9.65 -25.87 2.51
N SER A 147 9.59 -24.72 1.85
CA SER A 147 10.16 -23.46 2.36
C SER A 147 9.35 -22.83 3.51
N VAL A 148 8.12 -23.30 3.73
CA VAL A 148 7.27 -22.84 4.83
C VAL A 148 7.53 -23.69 6.07
N PRO A 149 7.75 -23.08 7.26
CA PRO A 149 7.90 -23.82 8.51
C PRO A 149 6.73 -24.77 8.74
N GLU A 150 7.01 -25.97 9.24
CA GLU A 150 6.02 -27.04 9.40
C GLU A 150 4.74 -26.58 10.13
N ALA A 151 4.91 -25.81 11.20
CA ALA A 151 3.81 -25.24 11.98
C ALA A 151 2.85 -24.33 11.17
N GLY A 152 3.31 -23.74 10.06
CA GLY A 152 2.54 -22.86 9.19
C GLY A 152 2.02 -23.52 7.90
N ARG A 153 2.41 -24.76 7.59
CA ARG A 153 2.08 -25.39 6.30
C ARG A 153 0.58 -25.57 6.09
N THR A 154 -0.17 -25.93 7.13
CA THR A 154 -1.63 -26.12 7.03
C THR A 154 -2.36 -24.81 6.71
N SER A 155 -2.02 -23.71 7.39
CA SER A 155 -2.65 -22.41 7.13
C SER A 155 -2.24 -21.84 5.77
N PHE A 156 -0.99 -22.05 5.37
CA PHE A 156 -0.48 -21.70 4.05
C PHE A 156 -1.27 -22.40 2.94
N SER A 157 -1.42 -23.74 3.01
CA SER A 157 -2.17 -24.52 2.01
C SER A 157 -3.63 -24.10 1.91
N LYS A 158 -4.31 -23.87 3.04
CA LYS A 158 -5.70 -23.37 3.05
C LYS A 158 -5.83 -22.00 2.39
N SER A 159 -4.87 -21.11 2.65
CA SER A 159 -4.85 -19.76 2.05
C SER A 159 -4.69 -19.83 0.53
N LEU A 160 -3.81 -20.71 0.02
CA LEU A 160 -3.63 -20.92 -1.41
C LEU A 160 -4.86 -21.57 -2.06
N GLU A 161 -5.49 -22.54 -1.38
CA GLU A 161 -6.73 -23.16 -1.83
C GLU A 161 -7.86 -22.13 -1.99
N TYR A 162 -8.06 -21.28 -0.97
CA TYR A 162 -9.00 -20.16 -1.02
C TYR A 162 -8.70 -19.26 -2.23
N MET A 163 -7.44 -18.88 -2.38
CA MET A 163 -6.97 -18.02 -3.47
C MET A 163 -6.94 -18.73 -4.83
N GLY A 164 -7.20 -20.05 -4.91
CA GLY A 164 -7.10 -20.82 -6.15
C GLY A 164 -5.71 -20.77 -6.79
N LEU A 165 -4.66 -20.74 -5.97
CA LEU A 165 -3.26 -20.64 -6.36
C LEU A 165 -2.50 -21.91 -5.96
N LYS A 166 -1.36 -22.14 -6.60
CA LYS A 166 -0.45 -23.25 -6.28
C LYS A 166 0.89 -22.74 -5.75
N PRO A 167 1.58 -23.51 -4.89
CA PRO A 167 2.98 -23.24 -4.59
C PRO A 167 3.81 -23.12 -5.88
N GLU A 168 4.82 -22.27 -5.87
CA GLU A 168 5.76 -22.04 -6.98
C GLU A 168 5.14 -21.43 -8.26
N GLU A 169 3.85 -21.10 -8.23
CA GLU A 169 3.17 -20.36 -9.31
C GLU A 169 3.69 -18.92 -9.39
N ASN A 170 3.89 -18.44 -10.62
CA ASN A 170 4.13 -17.02 -10.90
C ASN A 170 2.78 -16.28 -11.00
N LEU A 171 2.69 -15.11 -10.38
CA LEU A 171 1.48 -14.30 -10.48
C LEU A 171 1.43 -13.44 -11.75
N ILE A 172 2.58 -12.99 -12.29
CA ILE A 172 2.61 -12.23 -13.55
C ILE A 172 1.90 -13.02 -14.66
N GLY A 173 1.02 -12.33 -15.40
CA GLY A 173 0.21 -12.93 -16.46
C GLY A 173 -1.08 -13.59 -15.98
N LYS A 174 -1.29 -13.73 -14.66
CA LYS A 174 -2.56 -14.25 -14.13
C LYS A 174 -3.68 -13.25 -14.39
N LYS A 175 -4.78 -13.74 -14.97
CA LYS A 175 -5.97 -12.92 -15.25
C LYS A 175 -6.59 -12.39 -13.97
N ILE A 176 -7.03 -11.14 -14.04
CA ILE A 176 -7.77 -10.46 -12.98
C ILE A 176 -9.12 -10.00 -13.50
N ASP A 177 -10.07 -9.83 -12.58
CA ASP A 177 -11.43 -9.42 -12.91
C ASP A 177 -11.73 -8.01 -12.41
N TYR A 178 -11.14 -7.63 -11.26
CA TYR A 178 -11.39 -6.36 -10.60
C TYR A 178 -10.09 -5.62 -10.28
N VAL A 179 -10.16 -4.29 -10.33
CA VAL A 179 -9.16 -3.41 -9.74
C VAL A 179 -9.85 -2.44 -8.79
N PHE A 180 -9.36 -2.33 -7.57
CA PHE A 180 -9.80 -1.34 -6.60
C PHE A 180 -8.64 -0.43 -6.22
N ILE A 181 -8.79 0.87 -6.51
CA ILE A 181 -7.91 1.91 -5.99
C ILE A 181 -8.72 2.84 -5.10
N GLY A 182 -8.30 2.95 -3.85
CA GLY A 182 -8.96 3.74 -2.81
C GLY A 182 -8.68 3.14 -1.44
N SER A 183 -9.44 3.59 -0.44
CA SER A 183 -9.27 3.38 1.01
C SER A 183 -8.49 4.48 1.73
N CYS A 184 -8.49 4.42 3.07
CA CYS A 184 -7.64 5.24 3.91
C CYS A 184 -6.14 4.97 3.70
N THR A 185 -5.78 3.84 3.09
CA THR A 185 -4.39 3.45 2.84
C THR A 185 -3.85 4.09 1.57
N ASN A 186 -4.54 3.96 0.44
CA ASN A 186 -4.09 4.44 -0.88
C ASN A 186 -5.28 5.02 -1.68
N GLY A 187 -5.81 6.14 -1.19
CA GLY A 187 -6.88 6.93 -1.80
C GLY A 187 -6.63 8.43 -1.70
N ARG A 188 -5.38 8.84 -1.54
CA ARG A 188 -4.95 10.25 -1.54
C ARG A 188 -4.57 10.68 -2.95
N ILE A 189 -4.31 11.97 -3.16
CA ILE A 189 -4.12 12.50 -4.51
C ILE A 189 -2.89 11.88 -5.20
N GLU A 190 -1.81 11.60 -4.47
CA GLU A 190 -0.62 10.97 -5.06
C GLU A 190 -0.92 9.58 -5.63
N ASP A 191 -1.78 8.80 -4.97
CA ASP A 191 -2.14 7.46 -5.42
C ASP A 191 -2.84 7.51 -6.79
N PHE A 192 -3.69 8.51 -7.00
CA PHE A 192 -4.35 8.73 -8.29
C PHE A 192 -3.40 9.30 -9.34
N ARG A 193 -2.41 10.11 -8.97
CA ARG A 193 -1.37 10.56 -9.91
C ARG A 193 -0.50 9.39 -10.37
N ASP A 194 -0.11 8.52 -9.44
CA ASP A 194 0.61 7.28 -9.74
C ASP A 194 -0.20 6.40 -10.68
N PHE A 195 -1.49 6.19 -10.38
CA PHE A 195 -2.38 5.43 -11.26
C PHE A 195 -2.49 6.08 -12.66
N ALA A 196 -2.67 7.39 -12.71
CA ALA A 196 -2.74 8.19 -13.94
C ALA A 196 -1.46 8.07 -14.79
N SER A 197 -0.28 7.97 -14.16
CA SER A 197 1.00 7.86 -14.86
C SER A 197 1.07 6.65 -15.80
N ILE A 198 0.39 5.56 -15.44
CA ILE A 198 0.32 4.34 -16.26
C ILE A 198 -0.91 4.36 -17.18
N VAL A 199 -2.08 4.82 -16.73
CA VAL A 199 -3.29 4.72 -17.56
C VAL A 199 -3.39 5.80 -18.64
N LYS A 200 -2.67 6.93 -18.51
CA LYS A 200 -2.70 8.01 -19.50
C LYS A 200 -2.28 7.51 -20.89
N GLY A 201 -3.13 7.78 -21.88
CA GLY A 201 -2.92 7.34 -23.27
C GLY A 201 -3.18 5.85 -23.51
N ARG A 202 -3.68 5.11 -22.51
CA ARG A 202 -4.04 3.70 -22.60
C ARG A 202 -5.53 3.52 -22.31
N LYS A 203 -6.04 2.30 -22.50
CA LYS A 203 -7.43 1.95 -22.19
C LYS A 203 -7.46 0.85 -21.13
N LYS A 204 -8.46 0.89 -20.24
CA LYS A 204 -8.79 -0.20 -19.33
C LYS A 204 -9.06 -1.47 -20.14
N ALA A 205 -8.58 -2.62 -19.66
CA ALA A 205 -8.89 -3.90 -20.27
C ALA A 205 -10.40 -4.21 -20.20
N ASP A 206 -10.93 -4.85 -21.24
CA ASP A 206 -12.36 -5.15 -21.36
C ASP A 206 -12.85 -6.11 -20.28
N ASN A 207 -11.99 -7.03 -19.83
CA ASN A 207 -12.30 -8.01 -18.80
C ASN A 207 -12.20 -7.46 -17.37
N VAL A 208 -11.83 -6.20 -17.18
CA VAL A 208 -11.59 -5.61 -15.86
C VAL A 208 -12.69 -4.64 -15.48
N ILE A 209 -13.25 -4.83 -14.29
CA ILE A 209 -14.08 -3.83 -13.62
C ILE A 209 -13.20 -3.04 -12.66
N ALA A 210 -13.08 -1.74 -12.86
CA ALA A 210 -12.22 -0.88 -12.05
C ALA A 210 -13.04 0.08 -11.20
N TRP A 211 -12.72 0.17 -9.91
CA TRP A 211 -13.34 1.05 -8.95
C TRP A 211 -12.30 2.04 -8.42
N LEU A 212 -12.39 3.28 -8.89
CA LEU A 212 -11.55 4.40 -8.44
C LEU A 212 -12.33 5.18 -7.39
N VAL A 213 -11.89 5.12 -6.14
CA VAL A 213 -12.62 5.66 -4.98
C VAL A 213 -11.73 6.63 -4.20
N PRO A 214 -11.93 7.95 -4.35
CA PRO A 214 -11.17 8.94 -3.60
C PRO A 214 -11.36 8.77 -2.09
N GLY A 215 -10.30 9.01 -1.31
CA GLY A 215 -10.34 8.90 0.14
C GLY A 215 -11.13 10.01 0.82
N SER A 216 -11.36 11.13 0.13
CA SER A 216 -12.18 12.24 0.61
C SER A 216 -12.72 13.09 -0.55
N TRP A 217 -13.71 13.94 -0.24
CA TRP A 217 -14.20 14.94 -1.18
C TRP A 217 -13.14 15.96 -1.59
N GLU A 218 -12.16 16.23 -0.73
CA GLU A 218 -11.05 17.13 -1.07
C GLU A 218 -10.14 16.51 -2.12
N VAL A 219 -9.87 15.21 -2.02
CA VAL A 219 -9.12 14.47 -3.04
C VAL A 219 -9.89 14.45 -4.37
N ASP A 220 -11.20 14.21 -4.37
CA ASP A 220 -12.01 14.25 -5.61
C ASP A 220 -11.96 15.65 -6.27
N LYS A 221 -12.12 16.73 -5.50
CA LYS A 221 -11.99 18.10 -6.00
C LYS A 221 -10.60 18.35 -6.58
N GLN A 222 -9.56 17.90 -5.89
CA GLN A 222 -8.18 18.06 -6.34
C GLN A 222 -7.91 17.28 -7.63
N MET A 223 -8.39 16.04 -7.74
CA MET A 223 -8.30 15.23 -8.96
C MET A 223 -8.91 15.95 -10.16
N ARG A 224 -10.11 16.53 -10.00
CA ARG A 224 -10.79 17.30 -11.06
C ARG A 224 -10.05 18.58 -11.42
N LYS A 225 -9.53 19.30 -10.42
CA LYS A 225 -8.72 20.50 -10.62
C LYS A 225 -7.44 20.20 -11.42
N GLU A 226 -6.84 19.03 -11.18
CA GLU A 226 -5.63 18.57 -11.88
C GLU A 226 -5.93 17.90 -13.23
N GLY A 227 -7.22 17.69 -13.58
CA GLY A 227 -7.64 17.04 -14.82
C GLY A 227 -7.41 15.53 -14.84
N LEU A 228 -7.20 14.89 -13.69
CA LEU A 228 -7.04 13.44 -13.59
C LEU A 228 -8.33 12.70 -13.92
N ASP A 229 -9.48 13.30 -13.63
CA ASP A 229 -10.80 12.79 -14.00
C ASP A 229 -10.94 12.57 -15.51
N LYS A 230 -10.44 13.52 -16.33
CA LYS A 230 -10.43 13.40 -17.79
C LYS A 230 -9.51 12.28 -18.26
N ILE A 231 -8.32 12.15 -17.67
CA ILE A 231 -7.39 11.04 -17.99
C ILE A 231 -8.07 9.69 -17.72
N PHE A 232 -8.80 9.57 -16.60
CA PHE A 232 -9.50 8.35 -16.24
C PHE A 232 -10.69 8.07 -17.16
N GLU A 233 -11.51 9.07 -17.45
CA GLU A 233 -12.62 8.96 -18.40
C GLU A 233 -12.13 8.55 -19.80
N GLU A 234 -11.10 9.22 -20.32
CA GLU A 234 -10.46 8.88 -21.59
C GLU A 234 -9.94 7.44 -21.59
N ALA A 235 -9.38 6.96 -20.47
CA ALA A 235 -8.92 5.59 -20.35
C ALA A 235 -10.05 4.57 -20.09
N GLY A 236 -11.31 5.00 -19.98
CA GLY A 236 -12.47 4.12 -19.77
C GLY A 236 -12.72 3.74 -18.31
N PHE A 237 -12.24 4.55 -17.37
CA PHE A 237 -12.45 4.40 -15.94
C PHE A 237 -13.53 5.36 -15.44
N ALA A 238 -14.31 4.92 -14.46
CA ALA A 238 -15.28 5.75 -13.76
C ALA A 238 -14.81 6.02 -12.33
N ILE A 239 -14.81 7.30 -11.94
CA ILE A 239 -14.59 7.71 -10.55
C ILE A 239 -15.89 7.52 -9.78
N ARG A 240 -15.80 6.87 -8.62
CA ARG A 240 -16.92 6.69 -7.69
C ARG A 240 -16.89 7.76 -6.59
N GLN A 241 -17.99 7.86 -5.85
CA GLN A 241 -18.06 8.77 -4.72
C GLN A 241 -17.05 8.41 -3.62
N PRO A 242 -16.47 9.40 -2.92
CA PRO A 242 -15.55 9.14 -1.83
C PRO A 242 -16.16 8.30 -0.71
N GLY A 243 -15.42 7.32 -0.20
CA GLY A 243 -15.86 6.45 0.89
C GLY A 243 -15.04 5.17 1.06
N CYS A 244 -15.41 4.33 2.03
CA CYS A 244 -14.70 3.07 2.29
C CYS A 244 -14.86 2.02 1.18
N SER A 245 -16.03 1.96 0.52
CA SER A 245 -16.30 1.08 -0.62
C SER A 245 -15.81 -0.38 -0.39
N ALA A 246 -15.18 -1.00 -1.40
CA ALA A 246 -14.65 -2.36 -1.36
C ALA A 246 -13.51 -2.56 -0.36
N CYS A 247 -12.95 -1.50 0.27
CA CYS A 247 -11.99 -1.68 1.36
C CYS A 247 -12.60 -2.40 2.58
N LEU A 248 -13.90 -2.20 2.80
CA LEU A 248 -14.69 -2.82 3.86
C LEU A 248 -15.86 -3.66 3.32
N ALA A 249 -16.19 -3.53 2.02
CA ALA A 249 -17.34 -4.19 1.37
C ALA A 249 -18.67 -3.98 2.10
N MET A 250 -18.84 -2.80 2.71
CA MET A 250 -20.04 -2.43 3.46
C MET A 250 -21.19 -1.96 2.56
N ASN A 251 -20.88 -1.63 1.31
CA ASN A 251 -21.84 -1.25 0.28
C ASN A 251 -21.93 -2.36 -0.79
N ASP A 252 -22.60 -2.07 -1.91
CA ASP A 252 -22.76 -3.00 -3.03
C ASP A 252 -21.46 -3.27 -3.80
N ASP A 253 -20.35 -2.60 -3.44
CA ASP A 253 -19.03 -2.84 -4.01
C ASP A 253 -18.42 -4.13 -3.42
N LYS A 254 -18.97 -5.26 -3.86
CA LYS A 254 -18.54 -6.61 -3.48
C LYS A 254 -17.99 -7.34 -4.68
N VAL A 255 -16.76 -7.82 -4.56
CA VAL A 255 -16.13 -8.70 -5.55
C VAL A 255 -16.83 -10.07 -5.46
N PRO A 256 -17.35 -10.61 -6.57
CA PRO A 256 -18.03 -11.91 -6.56
C PRO A 256 -17.11 -13.08 -6.20
N ALA A 257 -17.70 -14.18 -5.73
CA ALA A 257 -16.97 -15.38 -5.36
C ALA A 257 -16.11 -15.91 -6.53
N GLY A 258 -14.86 -16.29 -6.22
CA GLY A 258 -13.90 -16.85 -7.17
C GLY A 258 -13.21 -15.81 -8.08
N LYS A 259 -13.64 -14.55 -8.05
CA LYS A 259 -13.06 -13.47 -8.86
C LYS A 259 -11.80 -12.89 -8.21
N TYR A 260 -10.82 -12.55 -9.04
CA TYR A 260 -9.58 -11.92 -8.58
C TYR A 260 -9.68 -10.39 -8.61
N ALA A 261 -9.29 -9.77 -7.50
CA ALA A 261 -9.19 -8.32 -7.37
C ALA A 261 -7.77 -7.91 -7.02
N VAL A 262 -7.19 -6.97 -7.78
CA VAL A 262 -5.99 -6.25 -7.36
C VAL A 262 -6.44 -4.99 -6.64
N SER A 263 -6.06 -4.87 -5.37
CA SER A 263 -6.60 -3.86 -4.45
C SER A 263 -5.49 -3.06 -3.79
N THR A 264 -5.66 -1.74 -3.70
CA THR A 264 -4.77 -0.87 -2.93
C THR A 264 -5.17 -0.74 -1.45
N SER A 265 -6.16 -1.53 -0.98
CA SER A 265 -6.54 -1.60 0.43
C SER A 265 -5.41 -2.16 1.32
N ASN A 266 -5.58 -2.11 2.64
CA ASN A 266 -4.62 -2.68 3.59
C ASN A 266 -4.89 -4.14 3.99
N ARG A 267 -6.06 -4.70 3.67
CA ARG A 267 -6.50 -6.02 4.17
C ARG A 267 -7.13 -6.86 3.08
N ASN A 268 -6.75 -8.14 3.06
CA ASN A 268 -7.27 -9.16 2.15
C ASN A 268 -7.68 -10.47 2.86
N PHE A 269 -8.09 -10.38 4.12
CA PHE A 269 -8.69 -11.52 4.83
C PHE A 269 -9.89 -12.09 4.06
N GLU A 270 -10.15 -13.38 4.23
CA GLU A 270 -11.26 -14.06 3.56
C GLU A 270 -12.58 -13.32 3.79
N GLY A 271 -13.32 -13.06 2.70
CA GLY A 271 -14.59 -12.33 2.75
C GLY A 271 -14.47 -10.81 2.83
N ARG A 272 -13.26 -10.24 2.95
CA ARG A 272 -13.06 -8.81 3.20
C ARG A 272 -13.61 -7.89 2.10
N GLN A 273 -13.44 -8.27 0.84
CA GLN A 273 -13.98 -7.52 -0.31
C GLN A 273 -15.27 -8.16 -0.88
N GLY A 274 -15.84 -9.13 -0.17
CA GLY A 274 -16.95 -9.95 -0.64
C GLY A 274 -16.73 -11.43 -0.32
N PRO A 275 -17.79 -12.20 0.03
CA PRO A 275 -17.67 -13.64 0.27
C PRO A 275 -17.04 -14.39 -0.91
N GLY A 276 -15.93 -15.09 -0.66
CA GLY A 276 -15.18 -15.84 -1.68
C GLY A 276 -14.36 -15.00 -2.66
N ALA A 277 -14.24 -13.69 -2.47
CA ALA A 277 -13.40 -12.82 -3.28
C ALA A 277 -11.91 -13.12 -3.08
N ARG A 278 -11.13 -13.19 -4.15
CA ARG A 278 -9.68 -13.45 -4.11
C ARG A 278 -8.92 -12.15 -4.26
N THR A 279 -8.56 -11.54 -3.13
CA THR A 279 -7.98 -10.19 -3.10
C THR A 279 -6.46 -10.23 -3.00
N LEU A 280 -5.79 -9.57 -3.94
CA LEU A 280 -4.35 -9.38 -4.01
C LEU A 280 -4.05 -7.92 -3.67
N LEU A 281 -3.31 -7.66 -2.59
CA LEU A 281 -2.92 -6.31 -2.20
C LEU A 281 -1.70 -5.88 -2.99
N ALA A 282 -1.73 -4.67 -3.52
CA ALA A 282 -0.60 -4.10 -4.26
C ALA A 282 -0.59 -2.56 -4.19
N SER A 283 0.45 -1.94 -4.73
CA SER A 283 0.54 -0.48 -4.87
C SER A 283 -0.38 0.06 -5.98
N PRO A 284 -0.68 1.37 -5.98
CA PRO A 284 -1.42 2.02 -7.07
C PRO A 284 -0.83 1.75 -8.47
N LEU A 285 0.50 1.67 -8.58
CA LEU A 285 1.19 1.38 -9.83
C LEU A 285 0.90 -0.03 -10.34
N VAL A 286 1.03 -1.05 -9.48
CA VAL A 286 0.69 -2.44 -9.84
C VAL A 286 -0.80 -2.56 -10.20
N ALA A 287 -1.67 -1.89 -9.44
CA ALA A 287 -3.10 -1.86 -9.72
C ALA A 287 -3.42 -1.23 -11.10
N ALA A 288 -2.74 -0.13 -11.46
CA ALA A 288 -2.89 0.52 -12.76
C ALA A 288 -2.41 -0.36 -13.90
N ALA A 289 -1.25 -1.01 -13.73
CA ALA A 289 -0.72 -1.95 -14.71
C ALA A 289 -1.68 -3.12 -14.95
N ALA A 290 -2.23 -3.69 -13.88
CA ALA A 290 -3.24 -4.74 -13.97
C ALA A 290 -4.54 -4.26 -14.63
N ALA A 291 -4.97 -3.04 -14.34
CA ALA A 291 -6.19 -2.47 -14.91
C ALA A 291 -6.13 -2.29 -16.43
N VAL A 292 -4.97 -1.91 -16.95
CA VAL A 292 -4.73 -1.69 -18.38
C VAL A 292 -4.51 -3.01 -19.12
N THR A 293 -3.82 -3.96 -18.51
CA THR A 293 -3.43 -5.21 -19.18
C THR A 293 -4.41 -6.38 -18.99
N GLY A 294 -5.29 -6.29 -17.99
CA GLY A 294 -6.25 -7.36 -17.67
C GLY A 294 -5.65 -8.57 -16.96
N VAL A 295 -4.36 -8.50 -16.63
CA VAL A 295 -3.58 -9.53 -15.95
C VAL A 295 -2.65 -8.86 -14.93
N ILE A 296 -2.16 -9.60 -13.94
CA ILE A 296 -1.11 -9.09 -13.06
C ILE A 296 0.13 -8.77 -13.89
N THR A 297 0.61 -7.54 -13.81
CA THR A 297 1.71 -7.02 -14.62
C THR A 297 2.65 -6.21 -13.75
N ASP A 298 3.96 -6.40 -13.96
CA ASP A 298 4.97 -5.55 -13.36
C ASP A 298 4.85 -4.11 -13.88
N PRO A 299 4.57 -3.11 -13.03
CA PRO A 299 4.35 -1.74 -13.47
C PRO A 299 5.57 -1.12 -14.14
N ARG A 300 6.78 -1.61 -13.86
CA ARG A 300 8.02 -1.12 -14.46
C ARG A 300 8.03 -1.25 -15.99
N THR A 301 7.25 -2.16 -16.54
CA THR A 301 7.10 -2.37 -17.99
C THR A 301 6.26 -1.31 -18.69
N LEU A 302 5.54 -0.47 -17.94
CA LEU A 302 4.61 0.55 -18.46
C LEU A 302 4.95 2.00 -18.07
N LEU A 303 5.94 2.17 -17.19
CA LEU A 303 6.44 3.45 -16.67
C LEU A 303 7.58 4.05 -17.51
#